data_AF-A0AAN7JXG7-F1
#
_entry.id   AF-A0AAN7JXG7-F1
#
_cell.length_a   1.000
_cell.length_b   1.000
_cell.length_c   1.000
_cell.angle_alpha   90.00
_cell.angle_beta   90.00
_cell.angle_gamma   90.00
#
_symmetry.space_group_name_H-M   'P 1'
#
loop_
_entity.id
_entity.type
_entity.pdbx_description
1 polymer ?
#
loop_
_entity_poly.entity_id
_entity_poly.type
_entity_poly.pdbx_seq_one_letter_code
_entity_poly.pdbx_strand_id
1 'polypeptide(L)'
;MRQIPFIGLLFHFLLLPISSQAAEPIVPRLSAAHAELTDYGFPVGLLPIEVTAYAINATSGDFYVDLSGSCRITLPPDNYLAAYSKRIKGRIVHGRIAELDGIRVRAFFRWWSLTGIRASGENLVFEVGSVTAKYPSKNFDESPACGGLHSSS
;
A
#
# COMPACT_ATOMS: atom_id res chain seq x y z
N MET A 1 -46.17 57.20 31.53
CA MET A 1 -47.25 57.19 30.52
C MET A 1 -47.11 55.94 29.66
N ARG A 2 -48.17 55.10 29.62
CA ARG A 2 -48.55 54.06 28.60
C ARG A 2 -47.67 52.79 28.49
N GLN A 3 -48.08 51.63 29.04
CA GLN A 3 -48.96 50.53 28.52
C GLN A 3 -48.37 49.78 27.30
N ILE A 4 -47.86 48.51 27.38
CA ILE A 4 -48.48 47.13 27.45
C ILE A 4 -49.18 46.72 26.09
N PRO A 5 -49.21 45.46 25.56
CA PRO A 5 -48.30 44.27 25.53
C PRO A 5 -48.32 43.48 24.15
N PHE A 6 -47.74 42.26 24.14
CA PHE A 6 -48.06 41.06 23.31
C PHE A 6 -48.04 41.15 21.77
N ILE A 7 -47.25 40.29 21.12
CA ILE A 7 -47.67 39.33 20.07
C ILE A 7 -46.49 38.39 19.84
N GLY A 8 -46.73 37.10 20.01
CA GLY A 8 -45.74 36.06 19.79
C GLY A 8 -45.37 35.93 18.31
N LEU A 9 -44.12 35.60 18.06
CA LEU A 9 -43.75 34.77 16.93
C LEU A 9 -42.51 33.95 17.32
N LEU A 10 -42.77 32.70 17.68
CA LEU A 10 -41.78 31.65 17.82
C LEU A 10 -41.16 31.40 16.43
N PHE A 11 -40.22 32.25 16.00
CA PHE A 11 -39.42 31.95 14.81
C PHE A 11 -38.32 30.97 15.23
N HIS A 12 -38.65 29.68 15.15
CA HIS A 12 -37.65 28.63 15.02
C HIS A 12 -36.76 29.01 13.84
N PHE A 13 -35.62 29.62 14.11
CA PHE A 13 -34.52 29.63 13.16
C PHE A 13 -34.13 28.17 13.02
N LEU A 14 -34.69 27.52 12.00
CA LEU A 14 -34.26 26.22 11.49
C LEU A 14 -32.75 26.32 11.33
N LEU A 15 -32.02 25.76 12.30
CA LEU A 15 -30.64 25.39 12.17
C LEU A 15 -30.63 24.32 11.08
N LEU A 16 -30.56 24.77 9.82
CA LEU A 16 -30.11 23.95 8.72
C LEU A 16 -28.84 23.27 9.22
N PRO A 17 -28.79 21.94 9.33
CA PRO A 17 -27.54 21.29 9.66
C PRO A 17 -26.64 21.61 8.47
N ILE A 18 -25.66 22.48 8.70
CA ILE A 18 -24.52 22.61 7.80
C ILE A 18 -24.00 21.18 7.73
N SER A 19 -24.24 20.51 6.59
CA SER A 19 -23.60 19.24 6.30
C SER A 19 -22.11 19.54 6.31
N SER A 20 -21.49 19.26 7.46
CA SER A 20 -20.06 19.19 7.59
C SER A 20 -19.66 18.03 6.69
N GLN A 21 -19.24 18.35 5.46
CA GLN A 21 -18.32 17.48 4.76
C GLN A 21 -17.06 17.48 5.62
N ALA A 22 -17.02 16.54 6.57
CA ALA A 22 -15.79 16.10 7.15
C ALA A 22 -14.93 15.68 5.96
N ALA A 23 -13.91 16.48 5.66
CA ALA A 23 -12.80 15.98 4.87
C ALA A 23 -12.30 14.79 5.66
N GLU A 24 -12.62 13.58 5.19
CA GLU A 24 -12.03 12.38 5.76
C GLU A 24 -10.52 12.61 5.76
N PRO A 25 -9.81 12.27 6.86
CA PRO A 25 -8.37 12.23 6.81
C PRO A 25 -7.98 11.44 5.56
N ILE A 26 -7.04 11.97 4.77
CA ILE A 26 -6.47 11.26 3.62
C ILE A 26 -5.66 10.10 4.20
N VAL A 27 -6.36 9.06 4.66
CA VAL A 27 -5.78 7.75 4.87
C VAL A 27 -5.49 7.26 3.46
N PRO A 28 -4.23 6.98 3.10
CA PRO A 28 -3.93 6.40 1.81
C PRO A 28 -4.80 5.16 1.65
N ARG A 29 -5.76 5.22 0.70
CA ARG A 29 -6.76 4.18 0.53
C ARG A 29 -6.06 2.96 -0.05
N LEU A 30 -5.81 1.96 0.79
CA LEU A 30 -5.32 0.67 0.36
C LEU A 30 -6.24 0.15 -0.75
N SER A 31 -5.65 -0.19 -1.89
CA SER A 31 -6.38 -0.69 -3.07
C SER A 31 -6.81 -2.16 -2.89
N ALA A 32 -7.69 -2.66 -3.74
CA ALA A 32 -8.08 -4.08 -3.70
C ALA A 32 -6.89 -5.04 -3.93
N ALA A 33 -5.80 -4.59 -4.56
CA ALA A 33 -4.56 -5.36 -4.66
C ALA A 33 -3.93 -5.66 -3.29
N HIS A 34 -4.07 -4.74 -2.33
CA HIS A 34 -3.56 -4.90 -0.97
C HIS A 34 -4.38 -5.94 -0.18
N ALA A 35 -5.70 -5.94 -0.37
CA ALA A 35 -6.57 -6.97 0.18
C ALA A 35 -6.24 -8.34 -0.41
N GLU A 36 -6.13 -8.43 -1.74
CA GLU A 36 -5.77 -9.68 -2.45
C GLU A 36 -4.42 -10.23 -1.94
N LEU A 37 -3.40 -9.39 -1.80
CA LEU A 37 -2.10 -9.79 -1.26
C LEU A 37 -2.24 -10.42 0.15
N THR A 38 -3.12 -9.85 0.97
CA THR A 38 -3.39 -10.34 2.33
C THR A 38 -4.10 -11.70 2.31
N ASP A 39 -5.03 -11.91 1.38
CA ASP A 39 -5.72 -13.19 1.20
C ASP A 39 -4.75 -14.34 0.80
N TYR A 40 -3.66 -14.00 0.11
CA TYR A 40 -2.56 -14.93 -0.17
C TYR A 40 -1.58 -15.12 0.99
N GLY A 41 -1.85 -14.56 2.17
CA GLY A 41 -1.05 -14.77 3.39
C GLY A 41 0.19 -13.89 3.52
N PHE A 42 0.18 -12.71 2.88
CA PHE A 42 1.25 -11.74 2.96
C PHE A 42 0.82 -10.47 3.68
N PRO A 43 1.73 -9.78 4.39
CA PRO A 43 1.40 -8.51 5.02
C PRO A 43 1.27 -7.41 3.95
N VAL A 44 0.38 -6.47 4.22
CA VAL A 44 -0.03 -5.44 3.26
C VAL A 44 1.11 -4.54 2.79
N GLY A 45 2.09 -4.30 3.66
CA GLY A 45 3.21 -3.40 3.42
C GLY A 45 4.30 -3.91 2.48
N LEU A 46 4.11 -5.08 1.87
CA LEU A 46 4.94 -5.48 0.73
C LEU A 46 4.64 -4.69 -0.55
N LEU A 47 3.45 -4.08 -0.63
CA LEU A 47 3.06 -3.21 -1.74
C LEU A 47 3.04 -1.73 -1.31
N PRO A 48 3.58 -0.84 -2.16
CA PRO A 48 3.42 0.61 -1.98
C PRO A 48 1.96 1.03 -2.16
N ILE A 49 1.59 2.16 -1.56
CA ILE A 49 0.23 2.73 -1.65
C ILE A 49 -0.20 3.01 -3.10
N GLU A 50 0.74 3.40 -3.97
CA GLU A 50 0.45 3.99 -5.29
C GLU A 50 0.10 2.97 -6.39
N VAL A 51 -0.69 1.95 -6.04
CA VAL A 51 -1.22 0.96 -6.98
C VAL A 51 -2.33 1.58 -7.81
N THR A 52 -2.18 1.49 -9.12
CA THR A 52 -3.13 2.00 -10.12
C THR A 52 -3.96 0.92 -10.80
N ALA A 53 -3.40 -0.29 -10.95
CA ALA A 53 -4.10 -1.45 -11.48
C ALA A 53 -3.46 -2.75 -10.98
N TYR A 54 -4.22 -3.82 -10.99
CA TYR A 54 -3.71 -5.18 -10.75
C TYR A 54 -4.57 -6.19 -11.48
N ALA A 55 -4.02 -7.37 -11.73
CA ALA A 55 -4.78 -8.55 -12.08
C ALA A 55 -4.06 -9.80 -11.60
N ILE A 56 -4.83 -10.85 -11.35
CA ILE A 56 -4.34 -12.17 -11.01
C ILE A 56 -5.13 -13.22 -11.78
N ASN A 57 -4.43 -14.21 -12.32
CA ASN A 57 -5.04 -15.41 -12.84
C ASN A 57 -5.19 -16.42 -11.70
N ALA A 58 -6.42 -16.66 -11.24
CA ALA A 58 -6.70 -17.56 -10.12
C ALA A 58 -6.26 -19.02 -10.36
N THR A 59 -6.12 -19.45 -11.62
CA THR A 59 -5.70 -20.81 -11.98
C THR A 59 -4.18 -20.96 -12.01
N SER A 60 -3.47 -20.02 -12.65
CA SER A 60 -2.01 -20.12 -12.79
C SER A 60 -1.24 -19.41 -11.67
N GLY A 61 -1.88 -18.49 -10.96
CA GLY A 61 -1.26 -17.58 -10.00
C GLY A 61 -0.49 -16.43 -10.64
N ASP A 62 -0.46 -16.32 -11.98
CA ASP A 62 0.25 -15.23 -12.64
C ASP A 62 -0.43 -13.90 -12.32
N PHE A 63 0.34 -12.93 -11.83
CA PHE A 63 -0.17 -11.63 -11.48
C PHE A 63 0.65 -10.50 -12.08
N TYR A 64 0.03 -9.32 -12.15
CA TYR A 64 0.76 -8.07 -12.26
C TYR A 64 0.15 -7.00 -11.35
N VAL A 65 0.98 -6.04 -10.95
CA VAL A 65 0.60 -4.82 -10.25
C VAL A 65 1.23 -3.64 -10.97
N ASP A 66 0.43 -2.63 -11.29
CA ASP A 66 0.88 -1.38 -11.87
C ASP A 66 0.89 -0.29 -10.82
N LEU A 67 2.04 0.37 -10.69
CA LEU A 67 2.22 1.57 -9.91
C LEU A 67 2.05 2.81 -10.79
N SER A 68 1.73 3.95 -10.18
CA SER A 68 1.67 5.25 -10.86
C SER A 68 2.98 5.60 -11.59
N GLY A 69 4.12 5.18 -11.03
CA GLY A 69 5.44 5.30 -11.63
C GLY A 69 6.47 4.38 -10.96
N SER A 70 7.70 4.43 -11.44
CA SER A 70 8.81 3.79 -10.72
C SER A 70 8.99 4.44 -9.35
N CYS A 71 9.23 3.63 -8.33
CA CYS A 71 9.22 4.05 -6.95
C CYS A 71 10.46 3.58 -6.21
N ARG A 72 10.96 4.40 -5.29
CA ARG A 72 12.07 4.04 -4.41
C ARG A 72 11.65 4.28 -2.98
N ILE A 73 11.79 3.24 -2.17
CA ILE A 73 11.47 3.27 -0.75
C ILE A 73 12.65 2.74 0.05
N THR A 74 12.70 3.18 1.29
CA THR A 74 13.64 2.66 2.28
C THR A 74 12.88 1.67 3.14
N LEU A 75 13.31 0.40 3.11
CA LEU A 75 12.69 -0.65 3.90
C LEU A 75 13.19 -0.59 5.35
N PRO A 76 12.29 -0.48 6.35
CA PRO A 76 12.66 -0.67 7.75
C PRO A 76 13.02 -2.15 8.01
N PRO A 77 13.90 -2.47 8.98
CA PRO A 77 14.62 -1.58 9.91
C PRO A 77 16.02 -1.15 9.42
N ASP A 78 16.62 -1.88 8.48
CA ASP A 78 18.03 -1.74 8.10
C ASP A 78 18.30 -0.65 7.04
N ASN A 79 17.28 0.15 6.71
CA ASN A 79 17.34 1.19 5.69
C ASN A 79 17.79 0.70 4.31
N TYR A 80 17.41 -0.52 3.92
CA TYR A 80 17.70 -1.02 2.59
C TYR A 80 16.88 -0.25 1.54
N LEU A 81 17.55 0.22 0.49
CA LEU A 81 16.87 0.85 -0.64
C LEU A 81 16.23 -0.23 -1.52
N ALA A 82 14.91 -0.20 -1.62
CA ALA A 82 14.15 -0.98 -2.57
C ALA A 82 13.68 -0.06 -3.71
N ALA A 83 13.85 -0.53 -4.94
CA ALA A 83 13.39 0.11 -6.16
C ALA A 83 12.32 -0.78 -6.82
N TYR A 84 11.13 -0.22 -6.95
CA TYR A 84 9.97 -0.81 -7.61
C TYR A 84 9.87 -0.24 -9.02
N SER A 85 9.74 -1.12 -10.00
CA SER A 85 9.39 -0.78 -11.37
C SER A 85 7.93 -0.36 -11.45
N LYS A 86 7.56 0.36 -12.52
CA LYS A 86 6.17 0.74 -12.79
C LYS A 86 5.23 -0.47 -12.83
N ARG A 87 5.69 -1.60 -13.36
CA ARG A 87 4.95 -2.86 -13.37
C ARG A 87 5.75 -3.92 -12.63
N ILE A 88 5.08 -4.60 -11.70
CA ILE A 88 5.58 -5.74 -10.94
C ILE A 88 4.83 -6.96 -11.45
N LYS A 89 5.52 -8.09 -11.61
CA LYS A 89 4.91 -9.34 -12.07
C LYS A 89 5.47 -10.52 -11.28
N GLY A 90 4.73 -11.62 -11.28
CA GLY A 90 5.22 -12.90 -10.78
C GLY A 90 4.12 -13.93 -10.74
N ARG A 91 4.37 -14.99 -9.99
CA ARG A 91 3.40 -16.05 -9.69
C ARG A 91 3.15 -16.08 -8.18
N ILE A 92 1.90 -15.92 -7.77
CA ILE A 92 1.50 -15.96 -6.37
C ILE A 92 0.66 -17.20 -6.08
N VAL A 93 0.96 -17.85 -4.97
CA VAL A 93 0.15 -18.87 -4.32
C VAL A 93 0.15 -18.58 -2.82
N HIS A 94 -0.72 -19.25 -2.06
CA HIS A 94 -0.82 -18.99 -0.63
C HIS A 94 0.54 -19.17 0.07
N GLY A 95 1.02 -18.12 0.73
CA GLY A 95 2.31 -18.06 1.42
C GLY A 95 3.54 -17.99 0.53
N ARG A 96 3.42 -17.89 -0.81
CA ARG A 96 4.57 -17.81 -1.71
C ARG A 96 4.35 -16.94 -2.95
N ILE A 97 5.30 -16.05 -3.20
CA ILE A 97 5.49 -15.34 -4.46
C ILE A 97 6.78 -15.87 -5.11
N ALA A 98 6.71 -16.26 -6.38
CA ALA A 98 7.82 -16.75 -7.18
C ALA A 98 7.90 -16.00 -8.51
N GLU A 99 9.01 -16.14 -9.23
CA GLU A 99 9.22 -15.50 -10.55
C GLU A 99 8.99 -13.98 -10.49
N LEU A 100 9.29 -13.38 -9.34
CA LEU A 100 9.04 -11.97 -9.09
C LEU A 100 9.98 -11.12 -9.93
N ASP A 101 9.39 -10.17 -10.65
CA ASP A 101 10.08 -9.18 -11.45
C ASP A 101 9.55 -7.78 -11.14
N GLY A 102 10.43 -6.80 -11.26
CA GLY A 102 10.12 -5.40 -11.01
C GLY A 102 10.42 -4.91 -9.60
N ILE A 103 11.08 -5.69 -8.75
CA ILE A 103 11.59 -5.22 -7.45
C ILE A 103 13.09 -5.51 -7.34
N ARG A 104 13.86 -4.48 -7.00
CA ARG A 104 15.31 -4.59 -6.77
C ARG A 104 15.69 -3.99 -5.44
N VAL A 105 16.59 -4.64 -4.72
CA VAL A 105 17.14 -4.14 -3.45
C VAL A 105 18.62 -3.80 -3.61
N ARG A 106 19.07 -2.76 -2.93
CA ARG A 106 20.48 -2.36 -2.95
C ARG A 106 21.23 -3.00 -1.77
N ALA A 107 22.23 -3.82 -2.08
CA ALA A 107 23.12 -4.43 -1.08
C ALA A 107 24.55 -4.55 -1.64
N PHE A 108 25.57 -4.44 -0.79
CA PHE A 108 26.99 -4.50 -1.20
C PHE A 108 27.33 -3.60 -2.40
N PHE A 109 26.81 -2.37 -2.40
CA PHE A 109 26.95 -1.38 -3.48
C PHE A 109 26.35 -1.77 -4.85
N ARG A 110 25.67 -2.91 -4.98
CA ARG A 110 25.02 -3.39 -6.20
C ARG A 110 23.50 -3.48 -6.03
N TRP A 111 22.79 -3.53 -7.16
CA TRP A 111 21.35 -3.80 -7.20
C TRP A 111 21.12 -5.27 -7.47
N TRP A 112 20.25 -5.89 -6.67
CA TRP A 112 19.90 -7.29 -6.77
C TRP A 112 18.41 -7.43 -7.00
N SER A 113 18.03 -8.30 -7.94
CA SER A 113 16.62 -8.60 -8.19
C SER A 113 16.05 -9.45 -7.08
N LEU A 114 14.87 -9.07 -6.61
CA LEU A 114 14.08 -9.88 -5.70
C LEU A 114 13.23 -10.83 -6.55
N THR A 115 13.53 -12.13 -6.48
CA THR A 115 12.93 -13.16 -7.34
C THR A 115 11.79 -13.92 -6.69
N GLY A 116 11.60 -13.77 -5.38
CA GLY A 116 10.55 -14.45 -4.64
C GLY A 116 10.45 -14.00 -3.19
N ILE A 117 9.30 -14.32 -2.59
CA ILE A 117 9.00 -14.06 -1.17
C ILE A 117 8.23 -15.27 -0.64
N ARG A 118 8.59 -15.77 0.54
CA ARG A 118 7.89 -16.87 1.22
C ARG A 118 7.49 -16.47 2.62
N ALA A 119 6.26 -16.72 3.01
CA ALA A 119 5.83 -16.66 4.40
C ALA A 119 6.31 -17.92 5.14
N SER A 120 6.91 -17.73 6.32
CA SER A 120 7.47 -18.80 7.15
C SER A 120 7.25 -18.49 8.63
N GLY A 121 6.07 -18.88 9.14
CA GLY A 121 5.62 -18.50 10.48
C GLY A 121 5.48 -16.99 10.60
N GLU A 122 6.08 -16.39 11.61
CA GLU A 122 6.06 -14.93 11.83
C GLU A 122 7.09 -14.15 10.99
N ASN A 123 7.65 -14.78 9.96
CA ASN A 123 8.71 -14.19 9.15
C ASN A 123 8.42 -14.29 7.66
N LEU A 124 9.00 -13.35 6.92
CA LEU A 124 9.13 -13.39 5.47
C LEU A 124 10.56 -13.76 5.09
N VAL A 125 10.69 -14.65 4.12
CA VAL A 125 11.95 -15.04 3.50
C VAL A 125 11.97 -14.48 2.09
N PHE A 126 12.86 -13.53 1.85
CA PHE A 126 13.08 -12.85 0.57
C PHE A 126 14.18 -13.55 -0.20
N GLU A 127 13.91 -13.91 -1.46
CA GLU A 127 14.87 -14.49 -2.39
C GLU A 127 15.51 -13.38 -3.23
N VAL A 128 16.80 -13.13 -3.03
CA VAL A 128 17.55 -12.03 -3.62
C VAL A 128 18.69 -12.61 -4.46
N GLY A 129 18.49 -12.75 -5.76
CA GLY A 129 19.42 -13.49 -6.62
C GLY A 129 19.58 -14.94 -6.15
N SER A 130 20.79 -15.32 -5.73
CA SER A 130 21.10 -16.68 -5.22
C SER A 130 21.11 -16.79 -3.70
N VAL A 131 20.76 -15.72 -2.97
CA VAL A 131 20.76 -15.69 -1.50
C VAL A 131 19.36 -15.44 -0.95
N THR A 132 19.18 -15.72 0.34
CA THR A 132 17.93 -15.46 1.05
C THR A 132 18.14 -14.52 2.22
N ALA A 133 17.20 -13.61 2.46
CA ALA A 133 17.17 -12.76 3.65
C ALA A 133 15.86 -13.00 4.41
N LYS A 134 15.94 -13.06 5.74
CA LYS A 134 14.78 -13.34 6.60
C LYS A 134 14.49 -12.14 7.48
N TYR A 135 13.23 -11.68 7.47
CA TYR A 135 12.77 -10.57 8.28
C TYR A 135 11.43 -10.90 8.96
N PRO A 136 11.16 -10.35 10.16
CA PRO A 136 9.84 -10.45 10.78
C PRO A 136 8.74 -9.86 9.91
N SER A 137 7.61 -10.55 9.76
CA SER A 137 6.48 -10.07 8.94
C SER A 137 5.91 -8.74 9.42
N LYS A 138 5.93 -8.52 10.74
CA LYS A 138 5.49 -7.27 11.40
C LYS A 138 6.18 -5.99 10.92
N ASN A 139 7.36 -6.11 10.28
CA ASN A 139 8.05 -4.96 9.71
C ASN A 139 7.34 -4.41 8.46
N PHE A 140 6.36 -5.15 7.94
CA PHE A 140 5.65 -4.87 6.70
C PHE A 140 4.13 -4.73 6.95
N ASP A 141 3.70 -4.38 8.17
CA ASP A 141 2.28 -4.21 8.49
C ASP A 141 1.70 -2.91 7.90
N GLU A 142 2.55 -1.96 7.52
CA GLU A 142 2.14 -0.68 6.94
C GLU A 142 2.67 -0.54 5.51
N SER A 143 1.79 -0.15 4.59
CA SER A 143 2.18 0.15 3.20
C SER A 143 2.98 1.45 3.09
N PRO A 144 4.22 1.38 2.57
CA PRO A 144 5.04 2.56 2.41
C PRO A 144 4.50 3.45 1.28
N ALA A 145 4.50 4.75 1.52
CA ALA A 145 4.30 5.73 0.46
C ALA A 145 5.54 5.81 -0.42
N CYS A 146 5.36 6.04 -1.72
CA CYS A 146 6.49 6.26 -2.61
C CYS A 146 7.14 7.62 -2.33
N GLY A 147 8.32 7.61 -1.73
CA GLY A 147 9.05 8.80 -1.30
C GLY A 147 9.74 9.61 -2.43
N GLY A 148 9.34 9.44 -3.69
CA GLY A 148 9.99 10.09 -4.82
C GLY A 148 9.00 10.46 -5.92
N LEU A 149 8.89 11.76 -6.19
CA LEU A 149 8.17 12.34 -7.31
C LEU A 149 8.41 11.57 -8.61
N HIS A 150 7.33 11.41 -9.39
CA HIS A 150 7.32 11.49 -10.85
C HIS A 150 8.71 11.67 -11.48
N SER A 151 9.46 10.58 -11.64
CA SER A 151 10.59 10.58 -12.56
C SER A 151 10.03 10.18 -13.92
N SER A 152 9.30 11.12 -14.52
CA SER A 152 9.02 11.13 -15.95
C SER A 152 10.37 11.17 -16.67
N SER A 153 10.73 10.06 -17.31
CA SER A 153 11.72 10.05 -18.40
C SER A 153 11.01 10.37 -19.70
#